data_AF-A0A3N4SHV4-F1
#
_entry.id   AF-A0A3N4SHV4-F1
#
_cell.length_a   1.000
_cell.length_b   1.000
_cell.length_c   1.000
_cell.angle_alpha   90.00
_cell.angle_beta   90.00
_cell.angle_gamma   90.00
#
_symmetry.space_group_name_H-M   'P 1'
#
loop_
_entity.id
_entity.type
_entity.pdbx_description
1 polymer ?
#
loop_
_entity_poly.entity_id
_entity_poly.type
_entity_poly.pdbx_seq_one_letter_code
_entity_poly.pdbx_strand_id
1 'polypeptide(L)'
;MWSYDRSVSVEGFLSLPFRTLSGRGFAGMVFLLARTADAPDLQRRFFEEWSDIDDLTGHYVGVFSPHPRELQVSLRHPEGAGGSQGSLYVSGVRAIGDRSRIYRSSRQSPCAVRMGTAPDPAARREPEAVGLANEVLAADLPEHQRALTLTVSAMQRFFGIPGALVPCAVIACLEERRVFAVALDEHTHVYDLLKRIMTRIERVVPAVDEQDAELVAQLAARYRHRSTLGRLRDSALSVREEWETHLRRLGDELSTLAARLPEDAGDLSRWLAGRLAQPRPIAGHEWGRVQDLLHALRGSGAPRTLPRRIRRTLARLNGGYPATSCALTRLAAAEAEKEAIEVRIGRAKRQLDELGRDLRLGDSVVGAAQELGLEQAQEPGLLTPRRLDWPLTVLARPQPFEIGRRRERT
;
A
#
# COMPACT_ATOMS: atom_id res chain seq x y z
N MET A 1 -17.90 17.79 10.77
CA MET A 1 -17.30 16.72 9.95
C MET A 1 -16.78 17.40 8.70
N TRP A 2 -15.49 17.74 8.67
CA TRP A 2 -14.90 18.51 7.57
C TRP A 2 -14.24 17.52 6.60
N SER A 3 -14.91 17.23 5.48
CA SER A 3 -14.26 16.57 4.34
C SER A 3 -13.34 17.62 3.71
N TYR A 4 -12.03 17.48 3.89
CA TYR A 4 -11.06 18.25 3.12
C TYR A 4 -10.92 17.57 1.75
N ASP A 5 -11.88 17.80 0.86
CA ASP A 5 -11.72 17.46 -0.55
C ASP A 5 -10.69 18.44 -1.14
N ARG A 6 -9.47 17.94 -1.31
CA ARG A 6 -8.37 18.70 -1.90
C ARG A 6 -8.34 18.39 -3.39
N SER A 7 -8.69 19.38 -4.21
CA SER A 7 -8.41 19.32 -5.65
C SER A 7 -6.90 19.47 -5.88
N VAL A 8 -6.37 18.70 -6.82
CA VAL A 8 -4.95 18.71 -7.19
C VAL A 8 -4.84 18.90 -8.69
N SER A 9 -3.94 19.79 -9.10
CA SER A 9 -3.63 20.02 -10.51
C SER A 9 -3.03 18.78 -11.17
N VAL A 10 -3.10 18.69 -12.50
CA VAL A 10 -2.49 17.61 -13.28
C VAL A 10 -1.00 17.44 -12.97
N GLU A 11 -0.25 18.54 -12.85
CA GLU A 11 1.17 18.50 -12.48
C GLU A 11 1.37 17.98 -11.05
N GLY A 12 0.49 18.35 -10.12
CA GLY A 12 0.49 17.83 -8.76
C GLY A 12 0.20 16.33 -8.72
N PHE A 13 -0.71 15.85 -9.56
CA PHE A 13 -1.01 14.43 -9.74
C PHE A 13 0.20 13.66 -10.28
N LEU A 14 0.83 14.14 -11.35
CA LEU A 14 2.03 13.51 -11.93
C LEU A 14 3.24 13.52 -10.98
N SER A 15 3.23 14.41 -9.98
CA SER A 15 4.24 14.47 -8.92
C SER A 15 3.92 13.59 -7.69
N LEU A 16 2.80 12.86 -7.70
CA LEU A 16 2.46 11.94 -6.63
C LEU A 16 3.38 10.71 -6.64
N PRO A 17 3.60 10.09 -5.47
CA PRO A 17 4.22 8.77 -5.40
C PRO A 17 3.22 7.71 -5.88
N PHE A 18 3.47 7.15 -7.06
CA PHE A 18 2.71 6.03 -7.63
C PHE A 18 3.23 4.71 -7.09
N ARG A 19 2.34 3.74 -6.89
CA ARG A 19 2.74 2.41 -6.43
C ARG A 19 3.18 1.56 -7.61
N THR A 20 4.18 0.73 -7.36
CA THR A 20 4.56 -0.37 -8.27
C THR A 20 3.68 -1.60 -8.01
N LEU A 21 3.92 -2.71 -8.73
CA LEU A 21 3.15 -3.94 -8.59
C LEU A 21 3.16 -4.49 -7.14
N SER A 22 4.31 -4.49 -6.46
CA SER A 22 4.39 -4.92 -5.05
C SER A 22 3.63 -4.01 -4.07
N GLY A 23 3.28 -2.80 -4.50
CA GLY A 23 2.40 -1.88 -3.80
C GLY A 23 0.92 -2.02 -4.15
N ARG A 24 0.57 -2.97 -5.02
CA ARG A 24 -0.73 -3.08 -5.69
C ARG A 24 -1.07 -1.86 -6.57
N GLY A 25 -0.04 -1.30 -7.20
CA GLY A 25 -0.18 -0.28 -8.22
C GLY A 25 -0.08 -0.89 -9.61
N PHE A 26 0.54 -0.14 -10.53
CA PHE A 26 0.74 -0.55 -11.92
C PHE A 26 2.20 -0.92 -12.18
N ALA A 27 2.45 -1.69 -13.25
CA ALA A 27 3.78 -1.85 -13.85
C ALA A 27 4.12 -0.66 -14.75
N GLY A 28 3.10 -0.17 -15.49
CA GLY A 28 3.21 0.94 -16.42
C GLY A 28 2.05 1.92 -16.31
N MET A 29 2.29 3.16 -16.71
CA MET A 29 1.25 4.17 -16.84
C MET A 29 1.34 4.82 -18.21
N VAL A 30 0.22 4.90 -18.92
CA VAL A 30 0.13 5.48 -20.26
C VAL A 30 -0.65 6.79 -20.15
N PHE A 31 -0.06 7.90 -20.58
CA PHE A 31 -0.72 9.20 -20.62
C PHE A 31 -0.90 9.59 -22.08
N LEU A 32 -2.14 9.75 -22.52
CA LEU A 32 -2.45 10.13 -23.89
C LEU A 32 -2.46 11.65 -24.02
N LEU A 33 -1.54 12.20 -24.79
CA LEU A 33 -1.47 13.63 -25.04
C LEU A 33 -2.03 13.86 -26.44
N ALA A 34 -3.31 14.21 -26.51
CA ALA A 34 -3.99 14.57 -27.77
C ALA A 34 -4.96 15.73 -27.52
N ARG A 35 -4.89 16.77 -28.35
CA ARG A 35 -5.90 17.84 -28.40
C ARG A 35 -6.92 17.48 -29.48
N THR A 36 -8.19 17.76 -29.22
CA THR A 36 -9.26 17.58 -30.22
C THR A 36 -8.97 18.29 -31.53
N ALA A 37 -8.33 19.46 -31.46
CA ALA A 37 -7.97 20.26 -32.62
C ALA A 37 -6.86 19.64 -33.48
N ASP A 38 -5.95 18.85 -32.90
CA ASP A 38 -4.81 18.29 -33.63
C ASP A 38 -5.14 16.97 -34.32
N ALA A 39 -5.97 16.14 -33.68
CA ALA A 39 -6.27 14.79 -34.17
C ALA A 39 -7.68 14.33 -33.72
N PRO A 40 -8.75 14.89 -34.30
CA PRO A 40 -10.13 14.61 -33.88
C PRO A 40 -10.52 13.13 -34.09
N ASP A 41 -10.06 12.51 -35.17
CA ASP A 41 -10.37 11.10 -35.47
C ASP A 41 -9.67 10.14 -34.51
N LEU A 42 -8.43 10.45 -34.09
CA LEU A 42 -7.72 9.68 -33.07
C LEU A 42 -8.46 9.75 -31.73
N GLN A 43 -8.94 10.94 -31.36
CA GLN A 43 -9.70 11.11 -30.13
C GLN A 43 -11.05 10.37 -30.19
N ARG A 44 -11.74 10.40 -31.34
CA ARG A 44 -13.00 9.66 -31.54
C ARG A 44 -12.79 8.16 -31.39
N ARG A 45 -11.80 7.59 -32.09
CA ARG A 45 -11.48 6.16 -32.03
C ARG A 45 -11.11 5.70 -30.62
N PHE A 46 -10.35 6.51 -29.89
CA PHE A 46 -10.01 6.20 -28.50
C PHE A 46 -11.26 6.08 -27.60
N PHE A 47 -12.31 6.86 -27.85
CA PHE A 47 -13.57 6.70 -27.13
C PHE A 47 -14.40 5.50 -27.60
N GLU A 48 -14.29 5.12 -28.88
CA GLU A 48 -14.96 3.94 -29.45
C GLU A 48 -14.33 2.63 -28.95
N GLU A 49 -13.00 2.56 -28.90
CA GLU A 49 -12.20 1.39 -28.48
C GLU A 49 -11.98 1.33 -26.95
N TRP A 50 -12.65 2.21 -26.18
CA TRP A 50 -12.38 2.42 -24.75
C TRP A 50 -12.50 1.15 -23.91
N SER A 51 -13.54 0.36 -24.16
CA SER A 51 -13.80 -0.89 -23.44
C SER A 51 -12.72 -1.93 -23.74
N ASP A 52 -12.30 -2.04 -25.00
CA ASP A 52 -11.33 -3.03 -25.45
C ASP A 52 -9.93 -2.72 -24.90
N ILE A 53 -9.60 -1.44 -24.71
CA ILE A 53 -8.34 -1.03 -24.05
C ILE A 53 -8.32 -1.43 -22.57
N ASP A 54 -9.46 -1.35 -21.88
CA ASP A 54 -9.60 -1.75 -20.47
C ASP A 54 -9.37 -3.26 -20.32
N ASP A 55 -10.02 -4.06 -21.16
CA ASP A 55 -9.87 -5.53 -21.19
C ASP A 55 -8.44 -5.95 -21.54
N LEU A 56 -7.78 -5.21 -22.44
CA LEU A 56 -6.43 -5.50 -22.91
C LEU A 56 -5.35 -5.19 -21.87
N THR A 57 -5.43 -4.02 -21.24
CA THR A 57 -4.40 -3.54 -20.30
C THR A 57 -4.60 -4.09 -18.88
N GLY A 58 -5.84 -4.48 -18.56
CA GLY A 58 -6.24 -5.09 -17.32
C GLY A 58 -5.80 -4.30 -16.10
N HIS A 59 -5.14 -4.98 -15.18
CA HIS A 59 -4.73 -4.44 -13.88
C HIS A 59 -3.28 -3.94 -13.83
N TYR A 60 -2.56 -4.02 -14.95
CA TYR A 60 -1.10 -3.86 -15.00
C TYR A 60 -0.65 -2.53 -15.55
N VAL A 61 -1.39 -2.00 -16.51
CA VAL A 61 -1.08 -0.73 -17.17
C VAL A 61 -2.24 0.22 -16.97
N GLY A 62 -2.02 1.31 -16.24
CA GLY A 62 -3.04 2.35 -16.08
C GLY A 62 -3.02 3.27 -17.29
N VAL A 63 -4.14 3.44 -18.00
CA VAL A 63 -4.24 4.37 -19.13
C VAL A 63 -4.98 5.64 -18.69
N PHE A 64 -4.36 6.79 -18.92
CA PHE A 64 -4.82 8.11 -18.48
C PHE A 64 -5.02 9.01 -19.69
N SER A 65 -6.18 9.64 -19.76
CA SER A 65 -6.50 10.58 -20.84
C SER A 65 -6.94 11.93 -20.27
N PRO A 66 -6.64 13.04 -20.97
CA PRO A 66 -7.24 14.33 -20.72
C PRO A 66 -8.77 14.22 -20.75
N HIS A 67 -9.42 14.78 -19.75
CA HIS A 67 -10.86 14.74 -19.62
C HIS A 67 -11.34 15.88 -18.71
N PRO A 68 -12.45 16.57 -19.00
CA PRO A 68 -12.91 17.69 -18.17
C PRO A 68 -13.37 17.27 -16.76
N ARG A 69 -13.79 16.02 -16.58
CA ARG A 69 -14.20 15.48 -15.27
C ARG A 69 -13.00 15.19 -14.37
N GLU A 70 -13.28 15.12 -13.07
CA GLU A 70 -12.27 14.82 -12.06
C GLU A 70 -12.05 13.32 -11.91
N LEU A 71 -10.79 12.93 -11.76
CA LEU A 71 -10.40 11.60 -11.32
C LEU A 71 -10.34 11.59 -9.78
N GLN A 72 -11.11 10.70 -9.18
CA GLN A 72 -11.01 10.43 -7.75
C GLN A 72 -9.84 9.47 -7.49
N VAL A 73 -8.88 9.94 -6.70
CA VAL A 73 -7.72 9.19 -6.21
C VAL A 73 -7.91 8.90 -4.74
N SER A 74 -8.03 7.62 -4.40
CA SER A 74 -8.26 7.20 -3.02
C SER A 74 -6.96 7.36 -2.19
N LEU A 75 -7.05 7.93 -0.98
CA LEU A 75 -5.88 8.09 -0.10
C LEU A 75 -5.46 6.79 0.60
N ARG A 76 -6.30 5.76 0.59
CA ARG A 76 -6.02 4.43 1.18
C ARG A 76 -6.65 3.31 0.37
N HIS A 77 -6.08 2.13 0.53
CA HIS A 77 -6.56 0.88 -0.06
C HIS A 77 -7.93 0.49 0.55
N PRO A 78 -8.94 0.08 -0.24
CA PRO A 78 -10.33 -0.15 0.16
C PRO A 78 -10.46 -1.28 1.20
N GLU A 79 -9.56 -2.26 1.13
CA GLU A 79 -9.51 -3.37 2.09
C GLU A 79 -8.84 -2.99 3.43
N GLY A 80 -8.32 -1.77 3.56
CA GLY A 80 -7.86 -1.21 4.84
C GLY A 80 -9.04 -0.63 5.61
N ALA A 81 -9.90 -1.48 6.18
CA ALA A 81 -11.09 -1.01 6.88
C ALA A 81 -10.71 -0.13 8.08
N GLY A 82 -11.17 1.13 8.04
CA GLY A 82 -11.01 2.09 9.11
C GLY A 82 -11.29 3.53 8.67
N GLY A 83 -12.57 3.91 8.67
CA GLY A 83 -13.04 5.29 8.72
C GLY A 83 -12.94 6.11 7.43
N SER A 84 -13.96 6.95 7.21
CA SER A 84 -14.11 7.87 6.08
C SER A 84 -12.84 8.58 5.65
N GLN A 85 -12.40 8.21 4.45
CA GLN A 85 -12.31 9.06 3.27
C GLN A 85 -11.61 10.42 3.43
N GLY A 86 -10.37 10.47 2.95
CA GLY A 86 -10.02 11.58 2.09
C GLY A 86 -9.84 11.02 0.69
N SER A 87 -10.49 11.65 -0.28
CA SER A 87 -10.20 11.46 -1.69
C SER A 87 -9.45 12.69 -2.17
N LEU A 88 -8.49 12.47 -3.06
CA LEU A 88 -7.92 13.55 -3.86
C LEU A 88 -8.67 13.57 -5.17
N TYR A 89 -9.15 14.73 -5.57
CA TYR A 89 -9.76 14.90 -6.88
C TYR A 89 -8.75 15.55 -7.80
N VAL A 90 -8.53 14.95 -8.96
CA VAL A 90 -7.62 15.45 -9.98
C VAL A 90 -8.46 15.93 -11.15
N SER A 91 -8.61 17.24 -11.27
CA SER A 91 -9.33 17.85 -12.38
C SER A 91 -8.50 17.72 -13.66
N GLY A 92 -9.16 17.44 -14.79
CA GLY A 92 -8.52 17.39 -16.11
C GLY A 92 -8.05 16.01 -16.57
N VAL A 93 -8.13 14.97 -15.74
CA VAL A 93 -7.66 13.61 -16.09
C VAL A 93 -8.75 12.58 -15.82
N ARG A 94 -8.87 11.60 -16.71
CA ARG A 94 -9.62 10.36 -16.49
C ARG A 94 -8.66 9.18 -16.53
N ALA A 95 -8.94 8.15 -15.74
CA ALA A 95 -8.24 6.87 -15.77
C ALA A 95 -9.14 5.74 -16.32
N ILE A 96 -8.49 4.86 -17.08
CA ILE A 96 -8.90 3.53 -17.56
C ILE A 96 -8.08 2.50 -16.78
N GLY A 97 -8.65 1.31 -16.61
CA GLY A 97 -8.14 0.25 -15.78
C GLY A 97 -8.80 0.26 -14.41
N ASP A 98 -8.39 -0.71 -13.61
CA ASP A 98 -8.86 -0.86 -12.25
C ASP A 98 -8.46 0.35 -11.39
N ARG A 99 -9.42 1.27 -11.23
CA ARG A 99 -9.30 2.47 -10.39
C ARG A 99 -9.00 2.12 -8.94
N SER A 100 -9.24 0.88 -8.53
CA SER A 100 -8.80 0.33 -7.25
C SER A 100 -7.29 0.09 -7.18
N ARG A 101 -6.48 0.63 -8.10
CA ARG A 101 -5.01 0.65 -7.99
C ARG A 101 -4.44 2.06 -7.85
N ILE A 102 -5.27 3.08 -8.09
CA ILE A 102 -4.86 4.48 -8.00
C ILE A 102 -4.97 4.93 -6.54
N TYR A 103 -3.96 4.57 -5.76
CA TYR A 103 -3.81 5.00 -4.37
C TYR A 103 -2.65 5.93 -4.18
N ARG A 104 -2.84 6.94 -3.34
CA ARG A 104 -1.71 7.66 -2.78
C ARG A 104 -0.86 6.70 -1.94
N SER A 105 0.41 6.57 -2.29
CA SER A 105 1.37 5.90 -1.43
C SER A 105 1.99 6.85 -0.42
N SER A 106 2.42 6.33 0.73
CA SER A 106 3.28 7.10 1.62
C SER A 106 4.58 7.41 0.89
N ARG A 107 5.14 8.62 1.09
CA ARG A 107 6.46 8.99 0.56
C ARG A 107 7.58 8.07 1.07
N GLN A 108 7.34 7.38 2.18
CA GLN A 108 8.27 6.44 2.81
C GLN A 108 8.02 4.99 2.40
N SER A 109 7.03 4.73 1.52
CA SER A 109 6.73 3.37 1.08
C SER A 109 7.81 2.89 0.11
N PRO A 110 8.43 1.72 0.35
CA PRO A 110 9.47 1.20 -0.55
C PRO A 110 8.93 0.83 -1.93
N CYS A 111 7.63 0.49 -2.03
CA CYS A 111 6.93 0.19 -3.29
C CYS A 111 6.29 1.43 -3.94
N ALA A 112 6.87 2.61 -3.75
CA ALA A 112 6.37 3.84 -4.33
C ALA A 112 7.45 4.60 -5.08
N VAL A 113 7.12 5.06 -6.28
CA VAL A 113 8.01 5.75 -7.21
C VAL A 113 7.45 7.11 -7.60
N ARG A 114 8.34 8.06 -7.92
CA ARG A 114 8.01 9.42 -8.32
C ARG A 114 8.67 9.74 -9.64
N MET A 115 7.88 10.28 -10.57
CA MET A 115 8.36 10.67 -11.88
C MET A 115 9.06 12.03 -11.87
N GLY A 116 8.58 12.97 -11.05
CA GLY A 116 9.09 14.35 -11.04
C GLY A 116 9.92 14.72 -9.83
N THR A 117 10.61 15.87 -9.94
CA THR A 117 11.37 16.50 -8.86
C THR A 117 10.53 16.67 -7.60
N ALA A 118 11.13 16.43 -6.44
CA ALA A 118 10.50 16.76 -5.18
C ALA A 118 10.17 18.26 -5.17
N PRO A 119 8.93 18.68 -4.86
CA PRO A 119 8.64 20.09 -4.71
C PRO A 119 9.55 20.65 -3.61
N ASP A 120 10.15 21.81 -3.89
CA ASP A 120 10.97 22.56 -2.94
C ASP A 120 10.24 22.61 -1.58
N PRO A 121 10.85 22.20 -0.46
CA PRO A 121 10.23 22.30 0.86
C PRO A 121 9.85 23.76 1.22
N ALA A 122 10.44 24.77 0.57
CA ALA A 122 10.03 26.18 0.68
C ALA A 122 8.81 26.53 -0.19
N ALA A 123 8.53 25.76 -1.25
CA ALA A 123 7.31 25.84 -2.05
C ALA A 123 6.14 25.12 -1.36
N ARG A 124 5.95 25.36 -0.05
CA ARG A 124 4.67 25.16 0.66
C ARG A 124 3.61 26.15 0.17
N ARG A 125 3.51 26.38 -1.14
CA ARG A 125 2.24 26.87 -1.67
C ARG A 125 1.29 25.71 -1.52
N GLU A 126 0.31 25.95 -0.66
CA GLU A 126 -0.89 25.15 -0.50
C GLU A 126 -1.38 24.68 -1.88
N PRO A 127 -2.01 23.50 -1.99
CA PRO A 127 -2.73 23.18 -3.22
C PRO A 127 -3.67 24.37 -3.47
N GLU A 128 -3.40 25.15 -4.52
CA GLU A 128 -4.37 26.11 -5.04
C GLU A 128 -5.58 25.26 -5.38
N ALA A 129 -6.55 25.28 -4.46
CA ALA A 129 -7.84 24.67 -4.65
C ALA A 129 -8.50 25.43 -5.79
N VAL A 130 -8.29 24.95 -7.01
CA VAL A 130 -9.17 25.29 -8.11
C VAL A 130 -10.52 24.70 -7.72
N GLY A 131 -11.52 25.58 -7.66
CA GLY A 131 -12.73 25.42 -6.87
C GLY A 131 -13.48 24.11 -7.04
N LEU A 132 -14.21 23.76 -5.97
CA LEU A 132 -15.25 22.74 -5.91
C LEU A 132 -16.00 22.63 -7.24
N ALA A 133 -15.80 21.52 -7.94
CA ALA A 133 -16.69 21.09 -8.99
C ALA A 133 -17.57 19.98 -8.42
N ASN A 134 -18.82 20.34 -8.16
CA ASN A 134 -19.95 19.42 -8.03
C ASN A 134 -19.94 18.42 -9.20
N GLU A 135 -20.82 17.43 -9.20
CA GLU A 135 -21.15 16.70 -10.43
C GLU A 135 -21.59 17.70 -11.52
N VAL A 136 -20.63 18.18 -12.33
CA VAL A 136 -20.89 19.23 -13.31
C VAL A 136 -21.56 18.56 -14.49
N LEU A 137 -22.83 18.95 -14.68
CA LEU A 137 -23.59 18.89 -15.93
C LEU A 137 -22.67 19.07 -17.14
N ALA A 138 -22.96 18.42 -18.26
CA ALA A 138 -22.17 18.50 -19.48
C ALA A 138 -21.70 19.95 -19.75
N ALA A 139 -20.40 20.20 -19.52
CA ALA A 139 -19.78 21.48 -19.81
C ALA A 139 -20.07 21.85 -21.27
N ASP A 140 -20.22 23.15 -21.56
CA ASP A 140 -20.35 23.58 -22.95
C ASP A 140 -19.13 23.14 -23.77
N LEU A 141 -19.32 22.94 -25.08
CA LEU A 141 -18.25 22.44 -25.96
C LEU A 141 -16.97 23.29 -25.88
N PRO A 142 -17.03 24.64 -25.81
CA PRO A 142 -15.84 25.49 -25.64
C PRO A 142 -15.09 25.24 -24.31
N GLU A 143 -15.80 25.12 -23.19
CA GLU A 143 -15.21 24.86 -21.87
C GLU A 143 -14.58 23.46 -21.83
N HIS A 144 -15.23 22.47 -22.45
CA HIS A 144 -14.69 21.13 -22.63
C HIS A 144 -13.36 21.16 -23.40
N GLN A 145 -13.32 21.83 -24.55
CA GLN A 145 -12.11 21.96 -25.38
C GLN A 145 -10.98 22.73 -24.67
N ARG A 146 -11.34 23.78 -23.91
CA ARG A 146 -10.38 24.55 -23.10
C ARG A 146 -9.77 23.69 -22.00
N ALA A 147 -10.57 22.92 -21.27
CA ALA A 147 -10.10 22.03 -20.22
C ALA A 147 -9.15 20.94 -20.75
N LEU A 148 -9.47 20.34 -21.90
CA LEU A 148 -8.59 19.40 -22.59
C LEU A 148 -7.26 20.04 -22.97
N THR A 149 -7.30 21.23 -23.58
CA THR A 149 -6.09 21.96 -24.02
C THR A 149 -5.19 22.32 -22.84
N LEU A 150 -5.76 22.80 -21.73
CA LEU A 150 -5.01 23.12 -20.51
C LEU A 150 -4.35 21.88 -19.90
N THR A 151 -5.08 20.75 -19.88
CA THR A 151 -4.56 19.48 -19.37
C THR A 151 -3.42 18.96 -20.22
N VAL A 152 -3.59 18.89 -21.55
CA VAL A 152 -2.53 18.46 -22.48
C VAL A 152 -1.31 19.36 -22.33
N SER A 153 -1.52 20.68 -22.28
CA SER A 153 -0.42 21.65 -22.09
C SER A 153 0.33 21.45 -20.77
N ALA A 154 -0.37 21.09 -19.69
CA ALA A 154 0.23 20.78 -18.40
C ALA A 154 1.04 19.48 -18.44
N MET A 155 0.52 18.43 -19.08
CA MET A 155 1.25 17.17 -19.29
C MET A 155 2.48 17.39 -20.18
N GLN A 156 2.36 18.14 -21.27
CA GLN A 156 3.48 18.51 -22.14
C GLN A 156 4.59 19.22 -21.36
N ARG A 157 4.23 20.22 -20.54
CA ARG A 157 5.19 20.92 -19.66
C ARG A 157 5.85 20.00 -18.64
N PHE A 158 5.09 19.10 -18.04
CA PHE A 158 5.62 18.16 -17.06
C PHE A 158 6.67 17.22 -17.67
N PHE A 159 6.32 16.56 -18.78
CA PHE A 159 7.18 15.59 -19.46
C PHE A 159 8.25 16.22 -20.35
N GLY A 160 8.09 17.48 -20.75
CA GLY A 160 8.95 18.17 -21.70
C GLY A 160 8.66 17.82 -23.16
N ILE A 161 7.40 17.53 -23.50
CA ILE A 161 6.99 17.11 -24.85
C ILE A 161 6.72 18.34 -25.73
N PRO A 162 7.39 18.50 -26.88
CA PRO A 162 7.13 19.62 -27.79
C PRO A 162 5.75 19.49 -28.44
N GLY A 163 5.17 20.63 -28.83
CA GLY A 163 3.88 20.68 -29.54
C GLY A 163 3.85 19.85 -30.81
N ALA A 164 4.96 19.79 -31.54
CA ALA A 164 5.08 19.04 -32.80
C ALA A 164 5.02 17.52 -32.64
N LEU A 165 5.20 16.98 -31.42
CA LEU A 165 5.09 15.54 -31.16
C LEU A 165 3.65 15.11 -30.85
N VAL A 166 2.74 16.05 -30.60
CA VAL A 166 1.34 15.75 -30.31
C VAL A 166 0.58 15.49 -31.63
N PRO A 167 -0.23 14.43 -31.73
CA PRO A 167 -0.63 13.51 -30.66
C PRO A 167 0.43 12.44 -30.32
N CYS A 168 0.59 12.12 -29.04
CA CYS A 168 1.50 11.08 -28.58
C CYS A 168 0.99 10.32 -27.34
N ALA A 169 1.44 9.07 -27.17
CA ALA A 169 1.30 8.32 -25.93
C ALA A 169 2.59 8.39 -25.11
N VAL A 170 2.51 8.85 -23.86
CA VAL A 170 3.62 8.87 -22.92
C VAL A 170 3.51 7.67 -21.99
N ILE A 171 4.41 6.71 -22.11
CA ILE A 171 4.42 5.45 -21.36
C ILE A 171 5.52 5.52 -20.29
N ALA A 172 5.12 5.61 -19.02
CA ALA A 172 6.02 5.56 -17.88
C ALA A 172 6.12 4.13 -17.34
N CYS A 173 7.32 3.56 -17.41
CA CYS A 173 7.64 2.23 -16.88
C CYS A 173 8.13 2.39 -15.43
N LEU A 174 7.31 1.98 -14.46
CA LEU A 174 7.51 2.35 -13.06
C LEU A 174 8.71 1.62 -12.41
N GLU A 175 8.90 0.34 -12.73
CA GLU A 175 10.03 -0.46 -12.21
C GLU A 175 11.37 -0.04 -12.84
N GLU A 176 11.37 0.24 -14.15
CA GLU A 176 12.56 0.66 -14.88
C GLU A 176 12.92 2.13 -14.66
N ARG A 177 11.96 2.93 -14.14
CA ARG A 177 12.07 4.39 -14.01
C ARG A 177 12.46 5.07 -15.32
N ARG A 178 11.80 4.67 -16.41
CA ARG A 178 11.99 5.20 -17.77
C ARG A 178 10.66 5.68 -18.33
N VAL A 179 10.71 6.69 -19.19
CA VAL A 179 9.54 7.19 -19.91
C VAL A 179 9.78 7.10 -21.42
N PHE A 180 8.75 6.75 -22.15
CA PHE A 180 8.74 6.68 -23.60
C PHE A 180 7.63 7.57 -24.14
N ALA A 181 7.94 8.45 -25.09
CA ALA A 181 6.93 9.21 -25.82
C ALA A 181 6.83 8.64 -27.23
N VAL A 182 5.69 8.01 -27.52
CA VAL A 182 5.40 7.35 -28.79
C VAL A 182 4.50 8.27 -29.61
N ALA A 183 5.00 8.76 -30.75
CA ALA A 183 4.21 9.55 -31.68
C ALA A 183 3.04 8.70 -32.18
N LEU A 184 1.83 9.28 -32.17
CA LEU A 184 0.64 8.66 -32.71
C LEU A 184 0.25 9.37 -33.99
N ASP A 185 -0.30 8.64 -34.93
CA ASP A 185 -0.79 9.18 -36.20
C ASP A 185 -1.90 8.28 -36.76
N GLU A 186 -2.31 8.55 -38.01
CA GLU A 186 -3.37 7.79 -38.68
C GLU A 186 -3.03 6.31 -38.90
N HIS A 187 -1.78 5.88 -38.80
CA HIS A 187 -1.39 4.47 -38.93
C HIS A 187 -0.81 3.85 -37.64
N THR A 188 -0.69 4.64 -36.58
CA THR A 188 -0.16 4.21 -35.27
C THR A 188 -1.25 4.37 -34.22
N HIS A 189 -2.08 3.33 -34.07
CA HIS A 189 -3.20 3.35 -33.15
C HIS A 189 -2.78 3.00 -31.72
N VAL A 190 -3.41 3.64 -30.73
CA VAL A 190 -3.17 3.37 -29.30
C VAL A 190 -3.50 1.92 -28.98
N TYR A 191 -4.63 1.41 -29.47
CA TYR A 191 -5.02 0.02 -29.25
C TYR A 191 -4.00 -0.96 -29.83
N ASP A 192 -3.56 -0.78 -31.08
CA ASP A 192 -2.56 -1.65 -31.71
C ASP A 192 -1.20 -1.61 -31.00
N LEU A 193 -0.77 -0.42 -30.57
CA LEU A 193 0.44 -0.25 -29.77
C LEU A 193 0.33 -1.03 -28.45
N LEU A 194 -0.76 -0.83 -27.71
CA LEU A 194 -0.97 -1.51 -26.43
C LEU A 194 -1.11 -3.02 -26.64
N LYS A 195 -1.79 -3.47 -27.70
CA LYS A 195 -1.92 -4.89 -28.04
C LYS A 195 -0.58 -5.55 -28.25
N ARG A 196 0.30 -4.94 -29.04
CA ARG A 196 1.66 -5.46 -29.29
C ARG A 196 2.51 -5.46 -28.01
N ILE A 197 2.39 -4.42 -27.18
CA ILE A 197 3.05 -4.39 -25.87
C ILE A 197 2.56 -5.55 -24.99
N MET A 198 1.24 -5.73 -24.88
CA MET A 198 0.63 -6.78 -24.07
C MET A 198 1.01 -8.18 -24.56
N THR A 199 0.99 -8.44 -25.87
CA THR A 199 1.45 -9.71 -26.45
C THR A 199 2.91 -10.02 -26.10
N ARG A 200 3.78 -9.00 -26.04
CA ARG A 200 5.19 -9.18 -25.67
C ARG A 200 5.40 -9.54 -24.20
N ILE A 201 4.53 -9.06 -23.31
CA ILE A 201 4.60 -9.33 -21.87
C ILE A 201 3.71 -10.49 -21.40
N GLU A 202 2.86 -11.02 -22.29
CA GLU A 202 1.84 -12.04 -22.01
C GLU A 202 2.37 -13.25 -21.24
N ARG A 203 3.61 -13.69 -21.54
CA ARG A 203 4.23 -14.83 -20.86
C ARG A 203 4.42 -14.65 -19.35
N VAL A 204 4.50 -13.41 -18.87
CA VAL A 204 4.75 -13.09 -17.45
C VAL A 204 3.43 -12.79 -16.72
N VAL A 205 2.42 -12.30 -17.45
CA VAL A 205 1.14 -11.84 -16.89
C VAL A 205 0.48 -12.87 -15.94
N PRO A 206 0.31 -14.16 -16.30
CA PRO A 206 -0.31 -15.14 -15.39
C PRO A 206 0.43 -15.29 -14.06
N ALA A 207 1.76 -15.21 -14.06
CA ALA A 207 2.56 -15.28 -12.84
C ALA A 207 2.37 -14.03 -11.98
N VAL A 208 2.19 -12.86 -12.58
CA VAL A 208 1.87 -11.63 -11.84
C VAL A 208 0.47 -11.73 -11.21
N ASP A 209 -0.53 -12.21 -11.94
CA ASP A 209 -1.90 -12.41 -11.43
C ASP A 209 -1.90 -13.34 -10.21
N GLU A 210 -1.20 -14.47 -10.29
CA GLU A 210 -1.09 -15.43 -9.20
C GLU A 210 -0.46 -14.80 -7.95
N GLN A 211 0.64 -14.05 -8.12
CA GLN A 211 1.33 -13.41 -7.00
C GLN A 211 0.56 -12.22 -6.42
N ASP A 212 -0.18 -11.47 -7.25
CA ASP A 212 -1.04 -10.40 -6.77
C ASP A 212 -2.23 -10.97 -5.98
N ALA A 213 -2.85 -12.05 -6.46
CA ALA A 213 -3.91 -12.76 -5.75
C ALA A 213 -3.44 -13.30 -4.39
N GLU A 214 -2.23 -13.89 -4.33
CA GLU A 214 -1.63 -14.31 -3.07
C GLU A 214 -1.39 -13.12 -2.13
N LEU A 215 -0.86 -12.00 -2.64
CA LEU A 215 -0.67 -10.79 -1.84
C LEU A 215 -2.01 -10.27 -1.28
N VAL A 216 -3.07 -10.25 -2.09
CA VAL A 216 -4.43 -9.88 -1.67
C VAL A 216 -4.91 -10.80 -0.54
N ALA A 217 -4.77 -12.11 -0.72
CA ALA A 217 -5.18 -13.10 0.27
C ALA A 217 -4.45 -12.90 1.61
N GLN A 218 -3.13 -12.65 1.58
CA GLN A 218 -2.34 -12.41 2.80
C GLN A 218 -2.67 -11.08 3.46
N LEU A 219 -2.97 -10.02 2.70
CA LEU A 219 -3.43 -8.74 3.26
C LEU A 219 -4.80 -8.88 3.95
N ALA A 220 -5.72 -9.64 3.34
CA ALA A 220 -7.01 -9.94 3.93
C ALA A 220 -6.87 -10.82 5.19
N ALA A 221 -5.94 -11.79 5.19
CA ALA A 221 -5.62 -12.61 6.37
C ALA A 221 -5.08 -11.75 7.51
N ARG A 222 -4.12 -10.86 7.24
CA ARG A 222 -3.59 -9.90 8.21
C ARG A 222 -4.69 -9.06 8.86
N TYR A 223 -5.62 -8.56 8.05
CA TYR A 223 -6.74 -7.76 8.55
C TYR A 223 -7.64 -8.57 9.50
N ARG A 224 -8.07 -9.75 9.08
CA ARG A 224 -8.87 -10.67 9.92
C ARG A 224 -8.13 -11.06 11.22
N HIS A 225 -6.82 -11.21 11.14
CA HIS A 225 -5.98 -11.56 12.28
C HIS A 225 -5.87 -10.43 13.30
N ARG A 226 -5.79 -9.18 12.85
CA ARG A 226 -5.66 -8.00 13.73
C ARG A 226 -6.81 -7.87 14.72
N SER A 227 -8.05 -8.11 14.30
CA SER A 227 -9.23 -8.04 15.18
C SER A 227 -9.26 -9.17 16.21
N THR A 228 -8.80 -10.37 15.82
CA THR A 228 -8.70 -11.52 16.72
C THR A 228 -7.59 -11.33 17.76
N LEU A 229 -6.47 -10.77 17.34
CA LEU A 229 -5.31 -10.54 18.20
C LEU A 229 -5.60 -9.51 19.30
N GLY A 230 -6.41 -8.47 19.02
CA GLY A 230 -6.89 -7.54 20.04
C GLY A 230 -7.65 -8.26 21.18
N ARG A 231 -8.65 -9.07 20.83
CA ARG A 231 -9.43 -9.85 21.82
C ARG A 231 -8.58 -10.82 22.64
N LEU A 232 -7.60 -11.46 22.01
CA LEU A 232 -6.68 -12.37 22.71
C LEU A 232 -5.76 -11.64 23.69
N ARG A 233 -5.34 -10.42 23.37
CA ARG A 233 -4.56 -9.57 24.28
C ARG A 233 -5.38 -9.20 25.52
N ASP A 234 -6.61 -8.75 25.32
CA ASP A 234 -7.50 -8.39 26.44
C ASP A 234 -7.75 -9.59 27.35
N SER A 235 -8.00 -10.78 26.78
CA SER A 235 -8.17 -12.02 27.54
C SER A 235 -6.89 -12.44 28.29
N ALA A 236 -5.72 -12.33 27.66
CA ALA A 236 -4.45 -12.65 28.31
C ALA A 236 -4.11 -11.67 29.45
N LEU A 237 -4.43 -10.38 29.28
CA LEU A 237 -4.28 -9.35 30.32
C LEU A 237 -5.19 -9.65 31.51
N SER A 238 -6.48 -9.92 31.26
CA SER A 238 -7.43 -10.31 32.30
C SER A 238 -6.96 -11.53 33.09
N VAL A 239 -6.44 -12.58 32.42
CA VAL A 239 -5.90 -13.76 33.10
C VAL A 239 -4.69 -13.43 33.99
N ARG A 240 -3.82 -12.51 33.56
CA ARG A 240 -2.67 -12.05 34.37
C ARG A 240 -3.16 -11.27 35.60
N GLU A 241 -4.06 -10.31 35.40
CA GLU A 241 -4.60 -9.46 36.47
C GLU A 241 -5.38 -10.28 37.50
N GLU A 242 -6.20 -11.24 37.06
CA GLU A 242 -6.93 -12.16 37.93
C GLU A 242 -5.97 -13.01 38.76
N TRP A 243 -4.89 -13.50 38.13
CA TRP A 243 -3.89 -14.30 38.83
C TRP A 243 -3.12 -13.50 39.87
N GLU A 244 -2.67 -12.30 39.53
CA GLU A 244 -1.98 -11.40 40.45
C GLU A 244 -2.89 -10.99 41.61
N THR A 245 -4.16 -10.72 41.33
CA THR A 245 -5.17 -10.41 42.35
C THR A 245 -5.39 -11.62 43.27
N HIS A 246 -5.45 -12.83 42.71
CA HIS A 246 -5.56 -14.07 43.48
C HIS A 246 -4.35 -14.29 44.40
N LEU A 247 -3.14 -14.09 43.89
CA LEU A 247 -1.90 -14.22 44.67
C LEU A 247 -1.84 -13.17 45.79
N ARG A 248 -2.17 -11.90 45.51
CA ARG A 248 -2.23 -10.84 46.52
C ARG A 248 -3.23 -11.16 47.62
N ARG A 249 -4.48 -11.51 47.26
CA ARG A 249 -5.51 -11.89 48.26
C ARG A 249 -5.05 -13.06 49.12
N LEU A 250 -4.44 -14.09 48.54
CA LEU A 250 -3.92 -15.22 49.32
C LEU A 250 -2.77 -14.79 50.26
N GLY A 251 -1.89 -13.91 49.81
CA GLY A 251 -0.82 -13.33 50.63
C GLY A 251 -1.34 -12.47 51.79
N ASP A 252 -2.35 -11.64 51.55
CA ASP A 252 -2.99 -10.80 52.57
C ASP A 252 -3.71 -11.66 53.62
N GLU A 253 -4.41 -12.71 53.19
CA GLU A 253 -5.05 -13.68 54.08
C GLU A 253 -4.01 -14.40 54.97
N LEU A 254 -2.87 -14.81 54.40
CA LEU A 254 -1.77 -15.43 55.15
C LEU A 254 -1.12 -14.46 56.14
N SER A 255 -0.93 -13.19 55.75
CA SER A 255 -0.39 -12.15 56.62
C SER A 255 -1.32 -11.85 57.79
N THR A 256 -2.63 -11.76 57.53
CA THR A 256 -3.65 -11.53 58.56
C THR A 256 -3.75 -12.71 59.53
N LEU A 257 -3.67 -13.93 59.01
CA LEU A 257 -3.76 -15.15 59.79
C LEU A 257 -2.50 -15.38 60.65
N ALA A 258 -1.34 -14.91 60.21
CA ALA A 258 -0.09 -15.04 60.95
C ALA A 258 -0.15 -14.49 62.38
N ALA A 259 -0.90 -13.40 62.61
CA ALA A 259 -1.07 -12.79 63.93
C ALA A 259 -1.90 -13.64 64.91
N ARG A 260 -2.59 -14.68 64.43
CA ARG A 260 -3.47 -15.57 65.21
C ARG A 260 -2.91 -16.97 65.39
N LEU A 261 -1.73 -17.23 64.82
CA LEU A 261 -1.04 -18.51 64.90
C LEU A 261 0.05 -18.47 65.98
N PRO A 262 0.51 -19.65 66.47
CA PRO A 262 1.76 -19.76 67.21
C PRO A 262 2.92 -19.13 66.43
N GLU A 263 3.92 -18.59 67.13
CA GLU A 263 5.01 -17.77 66.58
C GLU A 263 5.68 -18.42 65.36
N ASP A 264 6.12 -19.68 65.47
CA ASP A 264 6.75 -20.45 64.38
C ASP A 264 5.84 -20.56 63.13
N ALA A 265 4.55 -20.81 63.34
CA ALA A 265 3.58 -20.93 62.25
C ALA A 265 3.20 -19.56 61.67
N GLY A 266 3.22 -18.51 62.49
CA GLY A 266 3.06 -17.12 62.07
C GLY A 266 4.20 -16.63 61.18
N ASP A 267 5.45 -16.97 61.53
CA ASP A 267 6.64 -16.70 60.72
C ASP A 267 6.58 -17.39 59.36
N LEU A 268 6.23 -18.68 59.33
CA LEU A 268 6.05 -19.42 58.08
C LEU A 268 4.92 -18.84 57.21
N SER A 269 3.84 -18.36 57.83
CA SER A 269 2.73 -17.72 57.12
C SER A 269 3.14 -16.37 56.50
N ARG A 270 3.85 -15.52 57.26
CA ARG A 270 4.43 -14.26 56.74
C ARG A 270 5.44 -14.49 55.63
N TRP A 271 6.29 -15.51 55.79
CA TRP A 271 7.25 -15.92 54.76
C TRP A 271 6.53 -16.32 53.46
N LEU A 272 5.51 -17.18 53.53
CA LEU A 272 4.78 -17.61 52.33
C LEU A 272 4.01 -16.45 51.69
N ALA A 273 3.44 -15.54 52.49
CA ALA A 273 2.80 -14.32 51.98
C ALA A 273 3.77 -13.45 51.17
N GLY A 274 4.95 -13.15 51.73
CA GLY A 274 6.01 -12.43 51.02
C GLY A 274 6.51 -13.20 49.79
N ARG A 275 6.51 -14.53 49.85
CA ARG A 275 6.92 -15.39 48.75
C ARG A 275 5.95 -15.37 47.58
N LEU A 276 4.64 -15.34 47.84
CA LEU A 276 3.59 -15.28 46.81
C LEU A 276 3.56 -13.95 46.04
N ALA A 277 4.13 -12.88 46.61
CA ALA A 277 4.34 -11.61 45.90
C ALA A 277 5.36 -11.71 44.76
N GLN A 278 6.14 -12.79 44.71
CA GLN A 278 7.12 -13.05 43.67
C GLN A 278 6.59 -14.14 42.73
N PRO A 279 6.21 -13.84 41.48
CA PRO A 279 5.58 -14.77 40.55
C PRO A 279 6.61 -15.74 39.93
N ARG A 280 7.33 -16.47 40.78
CA ARG A 280 8.35 -17.47 40.42
C ARG A 280 8.05 -18.81 41.10
N PRO A 281 8.34 -19.96 40.46
CA PRO A 281 8.13 -21.29 41.04
C PRO A 281 8.78 -21.45 42.41
N ILE A 282 8.14 -22.21 43.30
CA ILE A 282 8.69 -22.59 44.60
C ILE A 282 9.87 -23.54 44.38
N ALA A 283 11.04 -23.15 44.88
CA ALA A 283 12.25 -23.95 44.75
C ALA A 283 12.18 -25.21 45.62
N GLY A 284 12.93 -26.26 45.24
CA GLY A 284 12.93 -27.55 45.94
C GLY A 284 13.16 -27.43 47.45
N HIS A 285 14.09 -26.56 47.86
CA HIS A 285 14.43 -26.34 49.27
C HIS A 285 13.36 -25.54 50.06
N GLU A 286 12.48 -24.81 49.37
CA GLU A 286 11.39 -24.04 50.00
C GLU A 286 10.21 -24.95 50.40
N TRP A 287 10.11 -26.16 49.83
CA TRP A 287 8.99 -27.07 50.08
C TRP A 287 8.90 -27.60 51.51
N GLY A 288 10.03 -27.73 52.23
CA GLY A 288 10.02 -28.10 53.64
C GLY A 288 9.18 -27.12 54.46
N ARG A 289 9.51 -25.83 54.33
CA ARG A 289 8.78 -24.71 54.98
C ARG A 289 7.29 -24.68 54.61
N VAL A 290 6.96 -25.00 53.36
CA VAL A 290 5.56 -25.10 52.90
C VAL A 290 4.83 -26.26 53.58
N GLN A 291 5.46 -27.44 53.72
CA GLN A 291 4.83 -28.58 54.39
C GLN A 291 4.64 -28.31 55.89
N ASP A 292 5.63 -27.71 56.54
CA ASP A 292 5.55 -27.33 57.96
C ASP A 292 4.38 -26.37 58.21
N LEU A 293 4.23 -25.35 57.35
CA LEU A 293 3.08 -24.43 57.41
C LEU A 293 1.75 -25.17 57.19
N LEU A 294 1.67 -26.03 56.17
CA LEU A 294 0.44 -26.77 55.86
C LEU A 294 0.04 -27.74 56.98
N HIS A 295 1.01 -28.27 57.72
CA HIS A 295 0.77 -29.10 58.91
C HIS A 295 0.25 -28.25 60.06
N ALA A 296 0.92 -27.12 60.37
CA ALA A 296 0.51 -26.20 61.42
C ALA A 296 -0.92 -25.65 61.20
N LEU A 297 -1.28 -25.28 59.96
CA LEU A 297 -2.60 -24.80 59.60
C LEU A 297 -3.74 -25.82 59.80
N ARG A 298 -3.44 -27.13 59.86
CA ARG A 298 -4.45 -28.16 60.13
C ARG A 298 -4.80 -28.27 61.61
N GLY A 299 -3.86 -27.93 62.50
CA GLY A 299 -4.04 -27.98 63.94
C GLY A 299 -4.56 -26.69 64.58
N SER A 300 -4.51 -25.56 63.86
CA SER A 300 -4.69 -24.22 64.45
C SER A 300 -6.08 -23.59 64.28
N GLY A 301 -7.10 -24.36 63.85
CA GLY A 301 -8.46 -23.82 63.66
C GLY A 301 -8.63 -22.91 62.45
N ALA A 302 -7.62 -22.82 61.56
CA ALA A 302 -7.72 -22.08 60.31
C ALA A 302 -8.84 -22.62 59.39
N PRO A 303 -9.37 -21.81 58.45
CA PRO A 303 -10.37 -22.28 57.50
C PRO A 303 -9.90 -23.54 56.78
N ARG A 304 -10.69 -24.62 56.85
CA ARG A 304 -10.31 -25.96 56.31
C ARG A 304 -9.98 -25.94 54.81
N THR A 305 -10.42 -24.91 54.10
CA THR A 305 -10.18 -24.69 52.66
C THR A 305 -8.81 -24.07 52.36
N LEU A 306 -8.19 -23.36 53.31
CA LEU A 306 -6.96 -22.60 53.09
C LEU A 306 -5.75 -23.49 52.73
N PRO A 307 -5.45 -24.60 53.44
CA PRO A 307 -4.35 -25.50 53.06
C PRO A 307 -4.53 -26.11 51.66
N ARG A 308 -5.78 -26.41 51.28
CA ARG A 308 -6.09 -26.92 49.94
C ARG A 308 -5.87 -25.85 48.87
N ARG A 309 -6.27 -24.61 49.14
CA ARG A 309 -6.09 -23.48 48.21
C ARG A 309 -4.62 -23.15 48.01
N ILE A 310 -3.82 -23.13 49.08
CA ILE A 310 -2.36 -22.96 49.02
C ILE A 310 -1.74 -24.03 48.12
N ARG A 311 -2.01 -25.32 48.38
CA ARG A 311 -1.47 -26.42 47.56
C ARG A 311 -1.81 -26.26 46.07
N ARG A 312 -3.06 -25.91 45.75
CA ARG A 312 -3.49 -25.69 44.36
C ARG A 312 -2.80 -24.50 43.72
N THR A 313 -2.66 -23.39 44.45
CA THR A 313 -1.97 -22.19 43.95
C THR A 313 -0.49 -22.46 43.68
N LEU A 314 0.21 -23.15 44.58
CA LEU A 314 1.61 -23.51 44.38
C LEU A 314 1.81 -24.52 43.25
N ALA A 315 0.92 -25.50 43.12
CA ALA A 315 0.94 -26.44 41.99
C ALA A 315 0.76 -25.70 40.64
N ARG A 316 -0.17 -24.74 40.56
CA ARG A 316 -0.36 -23.91 39.37
C ARG A 316 0.86 -23.02 39.08
N LEU A 317 1.43 -22.39 40.10
CA LEU A 317 2.63 -21.56 39.98
C LEU A 317 3.83 -22.36 39.46
N ASN A 318 4.05 -23.56 40.02
CA ASN A 318 5.11 -24.46 39.56
C ASN A 318 4.84 -25.06 38.17
N GLY A 319 3.58 -25.20 37.78
CA GLY A 319 3.15 -25.54 36.43
C GLY A 319 3.23 -24.38 35.42
N GLY A 320 3.85 -23.24 35.79
CA GLY A 320 4.07 -22.11 34.90
C GLY A 320 2.85 -21.22 34.67
N TYR A 321 1.81 -21.31 35.49
CA TYR A 321 0.66 -20.41 35.39
C TYR A 321 1.05 -18.97 35.81
N PRO A 322 0.63 -17.92 35.06
CA PRO A 322 -0.40 -17.90 34.02
C PRO A 322 0.09 -18.13 32.59
N ALA A 323 1.38 -18.27 32.35
CA ALA A 323 1.96 -18.46 31.01
C ALA A 323 1.41 -19.69 30.28
N THR A 324 1.11 -20.76 31.01
CA THR A 324 0.51 -21.99 30.48
C THR A 324 -1.01 -21.94 30.33
N SER A 325 -1.65 -20.81 30.63
CA SER A 325 -3.09 -20.66 30.42
C SER A 325 -3.44 -20.70 28.93
N CYS A 326 -4.62 -21.24 28.60
CA CYS A 326 -5.12 -21.29 27.22
C CYS A 326 -5.12 -19.90 26.55
N ALA A 327 -5.46 -18.84 27.29
CA ALA A 327 -5.46 -17.47 26.77
C ALA A 327 -4.06 -17.01 26.34
N LEU A 328 -3.04 -17.20 27.19
CA LEU A 328 -1.66 -16.79 26.88
C LEU A 328 -1.03 -17.66 25.77
N THR A 329 -1.28 -18.97 25.77
CA THR A 329 -0.81 -19.86 24.70
C THR A 329 -1.44 -19.51 23.35
N ARG A 330 -2.75 -19.20 23.32
CA ARG A 330 -3.44 -18.75 22.09
C ARG A 330 -2.94 -17.40 21.61
N LEU A 331 -2.63 -16.48 22.52
CA LEU A 331 -2.02 -15.19 22.16
C LEU A 331 -0.64 -15.41 21.53
N ALA A 332 0.23 -16.24 22.14
CA ALA A 332 1.56 -16.53 21.60
C ALA A 332 1.47 -17.17 20.20
N ALA A 333 0.57 -18.14 20.00
CA ALA A 333 0.34 -18.75 18.69
C ALA A 333 -0.18 -17.72 17.66
N ALA A 334 -1.08 -16.82 18.06
CA ALA A 334 -1.54 -15.75 17.20
C ALA A 334 -0.42 -14.74 16.87
N GLU A 335 0.47 -14.41 17.80
CA GLU A 335 1.61 -13.54 17.51
C GLU A 335 2.59 -14.19 16.54
N ALA A 336 2.85 -15.49 16.65
CA ALA A 336 3.63 -16.25 15.66
C ALA A 336 2.96 -16.27 14.28
N GLU A 337 1.64 -16.49 14.21
CA GLU A 337 0.91 -16.46 12.93
C GLU A 337 0.95 -15.07 12.28
N LYS A 338 0.89 -14.00 13.10
CA LYS A 338 1.03 -12.63 12.60
C LYS A 338 2.39 -12.44 11.91
N GLU A 339 3.47 -12.90 12.54
CA GLU A 339 4.82 -12.84 11.96
C GLU A 339 4.90 -13.67 10.66
N ALA A 340 4.32 -14.87 10.64
CA ALA A 340 4.26 -15.70 9.44
C ALA A 340 3.49 -15.03 8.28
N ILE A 341 2.39 -14.33 8.56
CA ILE A 341 1.66 -13.53 7.57
C ILE A 341 2.54 -12.40 7.03
N GLU A 342 3.23 -11.64 7.89
CA GLU A 342 4.11 -10.55 7.44
C GLU A 342 5.28 -11.06 6.58
N VAL A 343 5.86 -12.23 6.92
CA VAL A 343 6.88 -12.88 6.11
C VAL A 343 6.34 -13.28 4.72
N ARG A 344 5.12 -13.83 4.66
CA ARG A 344 4.46 -14.18 3.39
C ARG A 344 4.17 -12.94 2.54
N ILE A 345 3.65 -11.86 3.13
CA ILE A 345 3.46 -10.56 2.45
C ILE A 345 4.80 -10.07 1.89
N GLY A 346 5.87 -10.10 2.68
CA GLY A 346 7.20 -9.67 2.24
C GLY A 346 7.75 -10.52 1.09
N ARG A 347 7.47 -11.83 1.08
CA ARG A 347 7.86 -12.73 -0.02
C ARG A 347 7.09 -12.40 -1.30
N ALA A 348 5.75 -12.34 -1.24
CA ALA A 348 4.91 -12.04 -2.39
C ALA A 348 5.28 -10.68 -3.03
N LYS A 349 5.57 -9.66 -2.21
CA LYS A 349 6.05 -8.36 -2.69
C LYS A 349 7.35 -8.46 -3.48
N ARG A 350 8.35 -9.18 -2.96
CA ARG A 350 9.64 -9.35 -3.66
C ARG A 350 9.47 -10.10 -4.98
N GLN A 351 8.61 -11.12 -5.00
CA GLN A 351 8.30 -11.85 -6.23
C GLN A 351 7.61 -10.93 -7.26
N LEU A 352 6.69 -10.07 -6.82
CA LEU A 352 6.09 -9.05 -7.70
C LEU A 352 7.12 -8.02 -8.21
N ASP A 353 8.08 -7.59 -7.39
CA ASP A 353 9.18 -6.70 -7.84
C ASP A 353 10.14 -7.40 -8.83
N GLU A 354 10.34 -8.71 -8.69
CA GLU A 354 11.11 -9.54 -9.65
C GLU A 354 10.35 -9.66 -10.98
N LEU A 355 9.09 -10.10 -10.93
CA LEU A 355 8.23 -10.22 -12.11
C LEU A 355 8.04 -8.86 -12.81
N GLY A 356 7.91 -7.77 -12.05
CA GLY A 356 7.84 -6.42 -12.59
C GLY A 356 9.06 -6.02 -13.41
N ARG A 357 10.26 -6.48 -13.04
CA ARG A 357 11.48 -6.32 -13.84
C ARG A 357 11.52 -7.27 -15.04
N ASP A 358 11.00 -8.50 -14.89
CA ASP A 358 10.95 -9.50 -15.96
C ASP A 358 9.95 -9.15 -17.07
N LEU A 359 8.95 -8.31 -16.79
CA LEU A 359 8.07 -7.72 -17.80
C LEU A 359 8.86 -6.97 -18.89
N ARG A 360 9.99 -6.34 -18.53
CA ARG A 360 10.81 -5.51 -19.44
C ARG A 360 9.92 -4.60 -20.30
N LEU A 361 9.09 -3.81 -19.63
CA LEU A 361 8.08 -2.99 -20.28
C LEU A 361 8.71 -2.00 -21.26
N GLY A 362 9.88 -1.44 -20.94
CA GLY A 362 10.59 -0.52 -21.83
C GLY A 362 11.04 -1.19 -23.13
N ASP A 363 11.60 -2.39 -23.06
CA ASP A 363 11.98 -3.17 -24.25
C ASP A 363 10.74 -3.56 -25.08
N SER A 364 9.64 -3.88 -24.40
CA SER A 364 8.36 -4.21 -25.03
C SER A 364 7.75 -3.01 -25.76
N VAL A 365 7.84 -1.81 -25.17
CA VAL A 365 7.42 -0.54 -25.81
C VAL A 365 8.25 -0.24 -27.05
N VAL A 366 9.57 -0.34 -26.95
CA VAL A 366 10.47 -0.08 -28.10
C VAL A 366 10.20 -1.08 -29.22
N GLY A 367 10.11 -2.38 -28.90
CA GLY A 367 9.84 -3.41 -29.90
C GLY A 367 8.46 -3.27 -30.55
N ALA A 368 7.42 -2.94 -29.78
CA ALA A 368 6.09 -2.67 -30.32
C ALA A 368 6.07 -1.43 -31.24
N ALA A 369 6.78 -0.37 -30.86
CA ALA A 369 6.90 0.83 -31.68
C ALA A 369 7.66 0.58 -32.99
N GLN A 370 8.75 -0.20 -32.95
CA GLN A 370 9.50 -0.60 -34.14
C GLN A 370 8.68 -1.43 -35.12
N GLU A 371 7.84 -2.34 -34.62
CA GLU A 371 6.90 -3.08 -35.47
C GLU A 371 5.84 -2.20 -36.15
N LEU A 372 5.56 -1.02 -35.58
CA LEU A 372 4.70 0.00 -36.17
C LEU A 372 5.46 0.98 -37.08
N GLY A 373 6.76 0.75 -37.31
CA GLY A 373 7.61 1.58 -38.16
C GLY A 373 8.11 2.87 -37.49
N LEU A 374 8.12 2.91 -36.15
CA LEU A 374 8.66 4.03 -35.38
C LEU A 374 10.11 3.74 -34.96
N GLU A 375 10.94 4.77 -34.97
CA GLU A 375 12.34 4.70 -34.57
C GLU A 375 12.65 5.69 -33.45
N GLN A 376 13.75 5.44 -32.74
CA GLN A 376 14.21 6.36 -31.70
C GLN A 376 14.73 7.66 -32.35
N ALA A 377 14.10 8.78 -32.00
CA ALA A 377 14.53 10.09 -32.48
C ALA A 377 15.90 10.46 -31.86
N GLN A 378 16.88 10.81 -32.70
CA GLN A 378 18.21 11.21 -32.25
C GLN A 378 18.21 12.58 -31.56
N GLU A 379 17.44 13.54 -32.09
CA GLU A 379 17.29 14.89 -31.53
C GLU A 379 15.81 15.25 -31.34
N PRO A 380 15.18 14.80 -30.25
CA PRO A 380 13.73 14.95 -30.06
C PRO A 380 13.24 16.38 -29.76
N GLY A 381 14.14 17.35 -29.59
CA GLY A 381 13.76 18.74 -29.31
C GLY A 381 12.90 18.91 -28.05
N LEU A 382 13.20 18.15 -26.98
CA LEU A 382 12.42 18.18 -25.73
C LEU A 382 12.45 19.57 -25.10
N LEU A 383 11.31 19.99 -24.55
CA LEU A 383 11.18 21.27 -23.85
C LEU A 383 12.01 21.27 -22.56
N THR A 384 12.75 22.36 -22.36
CA THR A 384 13.52 22.63 -21.13
C THR A 384 13.15 23.99 -20.55
N PRO A 385 12.91 24.12 -19.22
CA PRO A 385 12.99 23.06 -18.21
C PRO A 385 11.78 22.12 -18.22
N ARG A 386 11.99 20.85 -17.88
CA ARG A 386 10.94 19.85 -17.62
C ARG A 386 10.93 19.43 -16.15
N ARG A 387 9.77 18.96 -15.65
CA ARG A 387 9.64 18.50 -14.26
C ARG A 387 9.92 17.02 -14.06
N LEU A 388 9.91 16.24 -15.14
CA LEU A 388 10.28 14.82 -15.17
C LEU A 388 11.78 14.62 -14.90
N ASP A 389 12.10 13.76 -13.94
CA ASP A 389 13.48 13.39 -13.57
C ASP A 389 13.97 12.13 -14.28
N TRP A 390 13.06 11.35 -14.87
CA TRP A 390 13.39 10.09 -15.53
C TRP A 390 13.91 10.30 -16.95
N PRO A 391 14.77 9.41 -17.45
CA PRO A 391 15.16 9.41 -18.86
C PRO A 391 13.90 9.23 -19.74
N LEU A 392 13.77 10.11 -20.74
CA LEU A 392 12.69 10.10 -21.71
C LEU A 392 13.23 9.75 -23.10
N THR A 393 12.69 8.70 -23.70
CA THR A 393 13.00 8.26 -25.07
C THR A 393 11.84 8.62 -25.98
N VAL A 394 12.11 9.23 -27.14
CA VAL A 394 11.07 9.56 -28.13
C VAL A 394 11.11 8.57 -29.28
N LEU A 395 9.96 7.99 -29.61
CA LEU A 395 9.76 7.05 -30.69
C LEU A 395 8.82 7.69 -31.70
N ALA A 396 9.33 8.00 -32.89
CA ALA A 396 8.60 8.70 -33.94
C ALA A 396 8.98 8.12 -35.32
N ARG A 397 8.16 8.38 -36.34
CA ARG A 397 8.55 7.97 -37.70
C ARG A 397 9.85 8.69 -38.11
N PRO A 398 10.75 8.00 -38.83
CA PRO A 398 11.92 8.65 -39.41
C PRO A 398 11.45 9.76 -40.36
N GLN A 399 11.96 10.97 -40.16
CA GLN A 399 11.75 12.03 -41.14
C GLN A 399 12.46 11.63 -42.43
N PRO A 400 11.81 11.70 -43.61
CA PRO A 400 12.50 11.48 -44.86
C PRO A 400 13.62 12.53 -44.97
N PHE A 401 14.85 12.08 -45.22
CA PHE A 401 15.96 12.98 -45.52
C PHE A 401 15.54 13.89 -46.69
N GLU A 402 15.31 15.18 -46.42
CA GLU A 402 15.21 16.18 -47.48
C GLU A 402 16.58 16.28 -48.14
N ILE A 403 16.78 15.52 -49.22
CA ILE A 403 17.89 15.75 -50.15
C ILE A 403 17.64 17.12 -50.75
N GLY A 404 18.50 18.07 -50.36
CA GLY A 404 18.36 19.51 -50.54
C GLY A 404 17.68 19.97 -51.83
N ARG A 405 16.53 20.63 -51.68
CA ARG A 405 16.11 21.67 -52.61
C ARG A 405 16.97 22.91 -52.39
N ARG A 406 18.14 22.87 -53.02
CA ARG A 406 19.02 24.00 -53.26
C ARG A 406 18.19 25.08 -53.96
N ARG A 407 18.12 26.25 -53.31
CA ARG A 407 17.70 27.56 -53.83
C ARG A 407 17.67 27.65 -55.36
N GLU A 408 16.49 27.85 -55.93
CA GLU A 408 16.35 28.67 -57.13
C GLU A 408 15.69 29.99 -56.71
N ARG A 409 16.55 31.01 -56.58
CA ARG A 409 16.15 32.40 -56.76
C ARG A 409 16.21 32.66 -58.26
N THR A 410 15.10 33.06 -58.84
CA THR A 410 15.04 34.03 -59.94
C THR A 410 13.86 34.93 -59.69
#